data_AF-A0A2T4D2J7-F1
#
_entry.id   AF-A0A2T4D2J7-F1
#
_cell.length_a   1.000
_cell.length_b   1.000
_cell.length_c   1.000
_cell.angle_alpha   90.00
_cell.angle_beta   90.00
_cell.angle_gamma   90.00
#
_symmetry.space_group_name_H-M   'P 1'
#
loop_
_entity.id
_entity.type
_entity.pdbx_description
1 polymer ?
#
loop_
_entity_poly.entity_id
_entity_poly.type
_entity_poly.pdbx_seq_one_letter_code
_entity_poly.pdbx_strand_id
1 'polypeptide(L)'
;MVDRFTIYHELWQQKGVLAVLHACLHDFSVPAQLLRSDDGERQLTDVLHMAELLQQQSTLQDGMAGLLRYLADHIRHAREGNQQTNSAEQQVRLESDSELVQVITIHKSKGLQYPLVFLPFIADAKPFPGKSNFPAAYHDEQGLLKFVFSKDDQTGVARTEHERLAEDVRKLYVALTRAQYATYVDIAPFPQWSQSALATLLVGDDAELKGTDGIADLHIEGLVFATVTNDHAKTTYQQAQAERSAAQVCTFPAERQLERWWLASYSA
;
A
#
# COMPACT_ATOMS: atom_id res chain seq x y z
N MET A 1 3.00 29.65 -29.91
CA MET A 1 2.78 29.04 -28.58
C MET A 1 1.37 29.30 -28.08
N VAL A 2 0.82 30.52 -28.23
CA VAL A 2 -0.57 30.87 -27.86
C VAL A 2 -1.60 30.07 -28.65
N ASP A 3 -1.44 29.93 -29.98
CA ASP A 3 -2.39 29.21 -30.84
C ASP A 3 -2.61 27.75 -30.42
N ARG A 4 -1.57 27.11 -29.88
CA ARG A 4 -1.62 25.71 -29.45
C ARG A 4 -2.45 25.53 -28.17
N PHE A 5 -2.42 26.50 -27.25
CA PHE A 5 -3.27 26.47 -26.06
C PHE A 5 -4.74 26.73 -26.40
N THR A 6 -5.02 27.54 -27.44
CA THR A 6 -6.38 27.69 -27.97
C THR A 6 -6.91 26.37 -28.51
N ILE A 7 -6.09 25.64 -29.28
CA ILE A 7 -6.44 24.30 -29.78
C ILE A 7 -6.71 23.33 -28.63
N TYR A 8 -5.88 23.32 -27.59
CA TYR A 8 -6.12 22.48 -26.41
C TYR A 8 -7.39 22.86 -25.66
N HIS A 9 -7.71 24.16 -25.58
CA HIS A 9 -8.94 24.61 -24.95
C HIS A 9 -10.18 24.14 -25.71
N GLU A 10 -10.19 24.29 -27.03
CA GLU A 10 -11.26 23.78 -27.90
C GLU A 10 -11.38 22.26 -27.80
N LEU A 11 -10.25 21.55 -27.80
CA LEU A 11 -10.19 20.11 -27.63
C LEU A 11 -10.76 19.67 -26.29
N TRP A 12 -10.50 20.41 -25.20
CA TRP A 12 -11.12 20.14 -23.89
C TRP A 12 -12.64 20.26 -23.99
N GLN A 13 -13.13 21.36 -24.53
CA GLN A 13 -14.57 21.62 -24.62
C GLN A 13 -15.29 20.54 -25.45
N GLN A 14 -14.66 20.03 -26.51
CA GLN A 14 -15.27 19.07 -27.42
C GLN A 14 -15.10 17.61 -26.98
N LYS A 15 -13.94 17.25 -26.40
CA LYS A 15 -13.55 15.85 -26.16
C LYS A 15 -13.13 15.53 -24.72
N GLY A 16 -13.11 16.51 -23.84
CA GLY A 16 -12.77 16.34 -22.42
C GLY A 16 -11.28 16.44 -22.09
N VAL A 17 -10.99 16.33 -20.79
CA VAL A 17 -9.64 16.54 -20.23
C VAL A 17 -8.65 15.47 -20.67
N LEU A 18 -9.09 14.21 -20.82
CA LEU A 18 -8.22 13.11 -21.23
C LEU A 18 -7.60 13.36 -22.62
N ALA A 19 -8.42 13.81 -23.58
CA ALA A 19 -7.98 14.09 -24.95
C ALA A 19 -6.90 15.16 -24.99
N VAL A 20 -7.04 16.20 -24.16
CA VAL A 20 -6.05 17.29 -24.06
C VAL A 20 -4.76 16.78 -23.43
N LEU A 21 -4.85 16.01 -22.34
CA LEU A 21 -3.66 15.47 -21.68
C LEU A 21 -2.89 14.54 -22.62
N HIS A 22 -3.55 13.65 -23.36
CA HIS A 22 -2.91 12.82 -24.38
C HIS A 22 -2.25 13.63 -25.50
N ALA A 23 -2.94 14.64 -26.02
CA ALA A 23 -2.38 15.52 -27.06
C ALA A 23 -1.12 16.24 -26.55
N CYS A 24 -1.16 16.78 -25.33
CA CYS A 24 0.00 17.39 -24.68
C CYS A 24 1.16 16.38 -24.53
N LEU A 25 0.90 15.18 -24.03
CA LEU A 25 1.96 14.17 -23.86
C LEU A 25 2.68 13.87 -25.17
N HIS A 26 1.93 13.74 -26.27
CA HIS A 26 2.50 13.47 -27.59
C HIS A 26 3.22 14.70 -28.17
N ASP A 27 2.60 15.88 -28.15
CA ASP A 27 3.15 17.11 -28.74
C ASP A 27 4.46 17.57 -28.08
N PHE A 28 4.67 17.20 -26.81
CA PHE A 28 5.90 17.47 -26.07
C PHE A 28 6.84 16.26 -25.97
N SER A 29 6.50 15.14 -26.62
CA SER A 29 7.27 13.89 -26.59
C SER A 29 7.57 13.39 -25.17
N VAL A 30 6.64 13.62 -24.24
CA VAL A 30 6.80 13.29 -22.81
C VAL A 30 7.04 11.79 -22.60
N PRO A 31 6.30 10.85 -23.25
CA PRO A 31 6.57 9.42 -23.08
C PRO A 31 7.99 9.05 -23.47
N ALA A 32 8.50 9.57 -24.60
CA ALA A 32 9.85 9.30 -25.08
C ALA A 32 10.95 9.94 -24.20
N GLN A 33 10.62 10.95 -23.40
CA GLN A 33 11.53 11.53 -22.42
C GLN A 33 11.51 10.75 -21.11
N LEU A 34 10.32 10.40 -20.60
CA LEU A 34 10.15 9.62 -19.38
C LEU A 34 10.78 8.24 -19.52
N LEU A 35 10.53 7.50 -20.60
CA LEU A 35 11.07 6.14 -20.80
C LEU A 35 12.60 6.06 -20.91
N ARG A 36 13.32 7.20 -20.92
CA ARG A 36 14.79 7.22 -20.83
C ARG A 36 15.31 7.14 -19.41
N SER A 37 14.49 7.43 -18.40
CA SER A 37 14.85 7.28 -16.99
C SER A 37 14.56 5.86 -16.50
N ASP A 38 15.23 5.45 -15.43
CA ASP A 38 15.06 4.10 -14.85
C ASP A 38 13.64 3.88 -14.29
N ASP A 39 12.99 4.94 -13.79
CA ASP A 39 11.61 4.94 -13.26
C ASP A 39 10.57 5.45 -14.28
N GLY A 40 10.97 5.53 -15.56
CA GLY A 40 10.20 6.17 -16.61
C GLY A 40 8.84 5.54 -16.91
N GLU A 41 8.77 4.22 -16.84
CA GLU A 41 7.54 3.46 -17.04
C GLU A 41 6.50 3.80 -15.96
N ARG A 42 6.91 3.84 -14.68
CA ARG A 42 6.06 4.22 -13.56
C ARG A 42 5.55 5.65 -13.68
N GLN A 43 6.45 6.58 -13.98
CA GLN A 43 6.07 7.99 -14.15
C GLN A 43 5.07 8.18 -15.29
N LEU A 44 5.25 7.45 -16.40
CA LEU A 44 4.32 7.52 -17.53
C LEU A 44 2.95 6.92 -17.15
N THR A 45 2.92 5.76 -16.50
CA THR A 45 1.68 5.13 -16.05
C THR A 45 0.94 5.98 -15.03
N ASP A 46 1.65 6.58 -14.06
CA ASP A 46 1.04 7.49 -13.07
C ASP A 46 0.40 8.70 -13.76
N VAL A 47 1.05 9.29 -14.78
CA VAL A 47 0.50 10.41 -15.54
C VAL A 47 -0.74 10.02 -16.34
N LEU A 48 -0.71 8.87 -17.00
CA LEU A 48 -1.87 8.35 -17.72
C LEU A 48 -3.03 8.03 -16.78
N HIS A 49 -2.74 7.43 -15.63
CA HIS A 49 -3.75 7.12 -14.62
C HIS A 49 -4.37 8.39 -14.03
N MET A 50 -3.56 9.41 -13.72
CA MET A 50 -4.09 10.72 -13.32
C MET A 50 -5.02 11.32 -14.38
N ALA A 51 -4.71 11.14 -15.67
CA ALA A 51 -5.58 11.61 -16.75
C ALA A 51 -6.93 10.87 -16.77
N GLU A 52 -6.94 9.55 -16.52
CA GLU A 52 -8.17 8.76 -16.38
C GLU A 52 -9.02 9.22 -15.18
N LEU A 53 -8.39 9.39 -14.01
CA LEU A 53 -9.08 9.84 -12.79
C LEU A 53 -9.70 11.23 -13.01
N LEU A 54 -8.96 12.16 -13.64
CA LEU A 54 -9.48 13.48 -13.99
C LEU A 54 -10.64 13.39 -14.97
N GLN A 55 -10.61 12.45 -15.92
CA GLN A 55 -11.71 12.24 -16.86
C GLN A 55 -12.96 11.72 -16.16
N GLN A 56 -12.83 10.76 -15.25
CA GLN A 56 -13.95 10.26 -14.45
C GLN A 56 -14.53 11.40 -13.60
N GLN A 57 -13.66 12.15 -12.91
CA GLN A 57 -14.09 13.25 -12.06
C GLN A 57 -14.71 14.42 -12.83
N SER A 58 -14.32 14.63 -14.10
CA SER A 58 -14.89 15.69 -14.94
C SER A 58 -16.40 15.55 -15.14
N THR A 59 -16.94 14.34 -14.97
CA THR A 59 -18.39 14.09 -15.04
C THR A 59 -19.15 14.56 -13.80
N LEU A 60 -18.44 14.72 -12.68
CA LEU A 60 -18.99 15.12 -11.38
C LEU A 60 -18.75 16.60 -11.06
N GLN A 61 -17.88 17.28 -11.81
CA GLN A 61 -17.49 18.66 -11.55
C GLN A 61 -18.14 19.62 -12.55
N ASP A 62 -18.46 20.82 -12.07
CA ASP A 62 -19.02 21.88 -12.91
C ASP A 62 -17.94 22.53 -13.77
N GLY A 63 -17.73 21.96 -14.95
CA GLY A 63 -16.84 22.49 -15.98
C GLY A 63 -15.34 22.48 -15.61
N MET A 64 -14.55 23.13 -16.46
CA MET A 64 -13.08 23.12 -16.37
C MET A 64 -12.57 23.77 -15.07
N ALA A 65 -13.19 24.87 -14.64
CA ALA A 65 -12.79 25.55 -13.40
C ALA A 65 -13.05 24.68 -12.16
N GLY A 66 -14.18 23.94 -12.14
CA GLY A 66 -14.50 22.97 -11.09
C GLY A 66 -13.46 21.85 -11.01
N LEU A 67 -13.09 21.27 -12.16
CA LEU A 67 -12.09 20.21 -12.21
C LEU A 67 -10.68 20.68 -11.79
N LEU A 68 -10.29 21.89 -12.19
CA LEU A 68 -9.01 22.49 -11.78
C LEU A 68 -8.96 22.74 -10.26
N ARG A 69 -10.06 23.22 -9.68
CA ARG A 69 -10.16 23.39 -8.22
C ARG A 69 -10.07 22.05 -7.50
N TYR A 70 -10.80 21.05 -7.97
CA TYR A 70 -10.74 19.69 -7.43
C TYR A 70 -9.30 19.15 -7.42
N LEU A 71 -8.58 19.26 -8.55
CA LEU A 71 -7.19 18.82 -8.64
C LEU A 71 -6.28 19.59 -7.68
N ALA A 72 -6.44 20.91 -7.60
CA ALA A 72 -5.65 21.74 -6.70
C ALA A 72 -5.87 21.39 -5.22
N ASP A 73 -7.11 21.11 -4.82
CA ASP A 73 -7.44 20.66 -3.47
C ASP A 73 -6.83 19.29 -3.16
N HIS A 74 -6.89 18.34 -4.11
CA HIS A 74 -6.24 17.03 -3.95
C HIS A 74 -4.71 17.14 -3.82
N ILE A 75 -4.05 17.98 -4.64
CA ILE A 75 -2.60 18.24 -4.52
C ILE A 75 -2.26 18.85 -3.16
N ARG A 76 -3.08 19.79 -2.66
CA ARG A 76 -2.88 20.40 -1.34
C ARG A 76 -3.00 19.35 -0.24
N HIS A 77 -4.07 18.55 -0.22
CA HIS A 77 -4.27 17.53 0.80
C HIS A 77 -3.18 16.45 0.78
N ALA A 78 -2.70 16.05 -0.40
CA ALA A 78 -1.58 15.12 -0.54
C ALA A 78 -0.29 15.69 0.08
N ARG A 79 -0.01 16.99 -0.08
CA ARG A 79 1.16 17.66 0.53
C ARG A 79 1.05 17.80 2.04
N GLU A 80 -0.16 17.99 2.56
CA GLU A 80 -0.44 18.14 3.99
C GLU A 80 -0.43 16.79 4.74
N GLY A 81 -0.26 15.67 4.03
CA GLY A 81 -0.24 14.33 4.62
C GLY A 81 -1.62 13.85 5.10
N ASN A 82 -2.70 14.53 4.70
CA ASN A 82 -4.06 14.11 5.02
C ASN A 82 -4.40 12.85 4.21
N GLN A 83 -4.37 11.69 4.88
CA GLN A 83 -4.72 10.36 4.34
C GLN A 83 -6.23 10.18 4.05
N GLN A 84 -6.98 11.27 3.86
CA GLN A 84 -8.38 11.23 3.44
C GLN A 84 -8.55 11.02 1.94
N THR A 85 -7.46 10.84 1.18
CA THR A 85 -7.58 10.37 -0.21
C THR A 85 -8.06 8.93 -0.20
N ASN A 86 -9.22 8.70 -0.82
CA ASN A 86 -9.84 7.39 -0.91
C ASN A 86 -8.81 6.35 -1.38
N SER A 87 -8.65 5.27 -0.61
CA SER A 87 -7.78 4.13 -0.96
C SER A 87 -8.10 3.45 -2.31
N ALA A 88 -9.16 3.89 -2.99
CA ALA A 88 -9.56 3.46 -4.33
C ALA A 88 -8.80 4.17 -5.46
N GLU A 89 -8.14 5.31 -5.19
CA GLU A 89 -7.23 6.00 -6.12
C GLU A 89 -5.80 5.46 -6.00
N GLN A 90 -5.67 4.13 -5.83
CA GLN A 90 -4.37 3.48 -5.71
C GLN A 90 -3.60 3.58 -7.04
N GLN A 91 -2.30 3.88 -6.94
CA GLN A 91 -1.38 3.74 -8.07
C GLN A 91 -1.61 2.39 -8.76
N VAL A 92 -1.77 2.45 -10.07
CA VAL A 92 -1.86 1.28 -10.94
C VAL A 92 -0.60 0.44 -10.73
N ARG A 93 -0.80 -0.86 -10.49
CA ARG A 93 0.32 -1.80 -10.42
C ARG A 93 0.82 -2.05 -11.84
N LEU A 94 2.13 -1.92 -12.03
CA LEU A 94 2.73 -2.29 -13.31
C LEU A 94 2.86 -3.82 -13.39
N GLU A 95 2.88 -4.37 -14.60
CA GLU A 95 3.23 -5.79 -14.80
C GLU A 95 4.65 -6.10 -14.28
N SER A 96 5.58 -5.13 -14.38
CA SER A 96 6.93 -5.20 -13.82
C SER A 96 6.96 -5.25 -12.27
N ASP A 97 5.88 -4.87 -11.59
CA ASP A 97 5.78 -5.01 -10.12
C ASP A 97 5.63 -6.47 -9.68
N SER A 98 5.30 -7.38 -10.60
CA SER A 98 5.22 -8.82 -10.31
C SER A 98 6.59 -9.46 -10.04
N GLU A 99 7.67 -8.85 -10.53
CA GLU A 99 9.05 -9.29 -10.32
C GLU A 99 9.68 -8.70 -9.05
N LEU A 100 8.96 -7.83 -8.32
CA LEU A 100 9.45 -7.15 -7.13
C LEU A 100 8.98 -7.81 -5.83
N VAL A 101 9.71 -7.54 -4.74
CA VAL A 101 9.27 -7.88 -3.39
C VAL A 101 8.01 -7.09 -3.05
N GLN A 102 6.91 -7.79 -2.77
CA GLN A 102 5.63 -7.17 -2.49
C GLN A 102 5.50 -6.81 -1.00
N VAL A 103 5.45 -5.52 -0.69
CA VAL A 103 5.13 -5.02 0.65
C VAL A 103 3.63 -4.76 0.76
N ILE A 104 2.94 -5.61 1.52
CA ILE A 104 1.49 -5.50 1.73
C ILE A 104 1.15 -5.59 3.22
N THR A 105 -0.04 -5.10 3.57
CA THR A 105 -0.55 -5.24 4.94
C THR A 105 -1.13 -6.64 5.16
N ILE A 106 -1.12 -7.11 6.42
CA ILE A 106 -1.70 -8.41 6.81
C ILE A 106 -3.17 -8.49 6.37
N HIS A 107 -3.94 -7.40 6.51
CA HIS A 107 -5.33 -7.34 6.06
C HIS A 107 -5.48 -7.58 4.56
N LYS A 108 -4.65 -6.92 3.72
CA LYS A 108 -4.68 -7.11 2.26
C LYS A 108 -4.18 -8.49 1.84
N SER A 109 -3.42 -9.20 2.69
CA SER A 109 -2.94 -10.55 2.42
C SER A 109 -4.00 -11.65 2.63
N LYS A 110 -5.12 -11.34 3.30
CA LYS A 110 -6.15 -12.33 3.63
C LYS A 110 -6.74 -12.94 2.35
N GLY A 111 -6.66 -14.27 2.26
CA GLY A 111 -7.09 -15.02 1.08
C GLY A 111 -6.02 -15.19 -0.02
N LEU A 112 -4.90 -14.48 0.09
CA LEU A 112 -3.76 -14.61 -0.82
C LEU A 112 -2.71 -15.59 -0.24
N GLN A 113 -1.86 -16.12 -1.12
CA GLN A 113 -0.75 -17.01 -0.77
C GLN A 113 0.53 -16.57 -1.49
N TYR A 114 1.67 -16.71 -0.81
CA TYR A 114 2.99 -16.33 -1.31
C TYR A 114 3.98 -17.47 -1.11
N PRO A 115 4.95 -17.69 -2.02
CA PRO A 115 6.00 -18.69 -1.83
C PRO A 115 6.74 -18.51 -0.50
N LEU A 116 7.19 -17.27 -0.23
CA LEU A 116 7.93 -16.87 0.95
C LEU A 116 7.26 -15.64 1.57
N VAL A 117 7.20 -15.58 2.90
CA VAL A 117 6.64 -14.43 3.64
C VAL A 117 7.63 -13.96 4.68
N PHE A 118 7.80 -12.64 4.78
CA PHE A 118 8.67 -12.00 5.77
C PHE A 118 7.81 -11.11 6.69
N LEU A 119 7.97 -11.29 8.00
CA LEU A 119 7.23 -10.59 9.05
C LEU A 119 8.21 -9.83 9.96
N PRO A 120 8.79 -8.71 9.49
CA PRO A 120 9.88 -8.01 10.19
C PRO A 120 9.44 -7.31 11.48
N PHE A 121 8.15 -7.01 11.63
CA PHE A 121 7.64 -6.19 12.74
C PHE A 121 6.49 -6.87 13.50
N ILE A 122 6.30 -8.18 13.32
CA ILE A 122 5.16 -8.89 13.93
C ILE A 122 5.32 -9.07 15.45
N ALA A 123 6.55 -8.96 15.94
CA ALA A 123 6.91 -8.95 17.35
C ALA A 123 6.63 -7.59 18.04
N ASP A 124 6.35 -6.52 17.28
CA ASP A 124 5.99 -5.23 17.83
C ASP A 124 4.52 -5.22 18.27
N ALA A 125 4.19 -4.39 19.26
CA ALA A 125 2.84 -4.23 19.76
C ALA A 125 2.50 -2.76 19.94
N LYS A 126 1.26 -2.41 19.58
CA LYS A 126 0.68 -1.11 19.89
C LYS A 126 -0.41 -1.35 20.93
N PRO A 127 -0.05 -1.48 22.22
CA PRO A 127 -1.03 -1.60 23.28
C PRO A 127 -1.89 -0.34 23.32
N PHE A 128 -3.10 -0.44 23.85
CA PHE A 128 -4.00 0.72 23.91
C PHE A 128 -3.33 1.85 24.72
N PRO A 129 -2.94 2.95 24.06
CA PRO A 129 -2.31 4.05 24.74
C PRO A 129 -3.37 4.72 25.59
N GLY A 130 -3.12 4.80 26.90
CA GLY A 130 -4.02 5.50 27.80
C GLY A 130 -4.25 6.96 27.41
N LYS A 131 -5.19 7.61 28.12
CA LYS A 131 -5.61 9.02 28.06
C LYS A 131 -6.13 9.57 26.71
N SER A 132 -5.60 9.21 25.54
CA SER A 132 -5.94 9.86 24.26
C SER A 132 -6.89 9.07 23.33
N ASN A 133 -7.22 7.82 23.67
CA ASN A 133 -7.99 6.93 22.80
C ASN A 133 -9.42 6.63 23.31
N PHE A 134 -9.97 7.51 24.16
CA PHE A 134 -11.36 7.39 24.60
C PHE A 134 -12.29 8.21 23.68
N PRO A 135 -13.52 7.72 23.40
CA PRO A 135 -14.10 6.49 23.93
C PRO A 135 -13.51 5.23 23.26
N ALA A 136 -13.26 4.20 24.07
CA ALA A 136 -12.88 2.87 23.61
C ALA A 136 -14.12 1.97 23.56
N ALA A 137 -14.10 0.93 22.72
CA ALA A 137 -15.19 -0.03 22.65
C ALA A 137 -14.70 -1.46 22.95
N TYR A 138 -15.57 -2.26 23.55
CA TYR A 138 -15.35 -3.70 23.72
C TYR A 138 -16.71 -4.44 23.71
N HIS A 139 -16.69 -5.75 23.50
CA HIS A 139 -17.87 -6.60 23.60
C HIS A 139 -17.94 -7.29 24.97
N ASP A 140 -19.11 -7.26 25.62
CA ASP A 140 -19.36 -8.04 26.84
C ASP A 140 -19.57 -9.53 26.55
N GLU A 141 -19.79 -10.33 27.60
CA GLU A 141 -19.97 -11.79 27.49
C GLU A 141 -21.21 -12.18 26.68
N GLN A 142 -22.17 -11.25 26.54
CA GLN A 142 -23.38 -11.41 25.73
C GLN A 142 -23.18 -10.90 24.30
N GLY A 143 -21.98 -10.42 23.94
CA GLY A 143 -21.66 -9.87 22.62
C GLY A 143 -22.20 -8.46 22.40
N LEU A 144 -22.61 -7.74 23.44
CA LEU A 144 -23.09 -6.37 23.32
C LEU A 144 -21.93 -5.38 23.37
N LEU A 145 -21.97 -4.40 22.47
CA LEU A 145 -20.99 -3.32 22.42
C LEU A 145 -21.11 -2.42 23.65
N LYS A 146 -20.01 -2.26 24.37
CA LYS A 146 -19.85 -1.36 25.52
C LYS A 146 -18.80 -0.31 25.21
N PHE A 147 -18.95 0.86 25.81
CA PHE A 147 -18.02 1.96 25.68
C PHE A 147 -17.34 2.28 27.00
N VAL A 148 -16.03 2.52 26.93
CA VAL A 148 -15.20 3.00 28.02
C VAL A 148 -14.90 4.46 27.72
N PHE A 149 -15.26 5.36 28.63
CA PHE A 149 -15.10 6.80 28.41
C PHE A 149 -13.92 7.40 29.18
N SER A 150 -13.38 6.67 30.16
CA SER A 150 -12.21 7.10 30.91
C SER A 150 -11.35 5.91 31.33
N LYS A 151 -10.10 6.22 31.62
CA LYS A 151 -9.12 5.28 32.19
C LYS A 151 -9.47 4.79 33.60
N ASP A 152 -10.45 5.42 34.26
CA ASP A 152 -10.81 5.08 35.64
C ASP A 152 -11.67 3.82 35.69
N ASP A 153 -12.33 3.49 34.57
CA ASP A 153 -12.97 2.18 34.36
C ASP A 153 -11.89 1.13 34.00
N GLN A 154 -11.16 0.68 35.02
CA GLN A 154 -10.09 -0.31 34.87
C GLN A 154 -10.59 -1.63 34.26
N THR A 155 -11.81 -2.04 34.60
CA THR A 155 -12.43 -3.26 34.06
C THR A 155 -12.70 -3.12 32.56
N GLY A 156 -13.27 -1.99 32.14
CA GLY A 156 -13.49 -1.69 30.73
C GLY A 156 -12.18 -1.62 29.93
N VAL A 157 -11.17 -0.92 30.46
CA VAL A 157 -9.84 -0.84 29.83
C VAL A 157 -9.22 -2.22 29.67
N ALA A 158 -9.27 -3.08 30.69
CA ALA A 158 -8.73 -4.44 30.62
C ALA A 158 -9.47 -5.29 29.57
N ARG A 159 -10.79 -5.16 29.45
CA ARG A 159 -11.58 -5.86 28.43
C ARG A 159 -11.27 -5.37 27.01
N THR A 160 -11.12 -4.06 26.81
CA THR A 160 -10.66 -3.49 25.53
C THR A 160 -9.28 -4.02 25.15
N GLU A 161 -8.34 -4.10 26.10
CA GLU A 161 -7.01 -4.65 25.84
C GLU A 161 -7.03 -6.13 25.50
N HIS A 162 -7.88 -6.91 26.18
CA HIS A 162 -8.06 -8.31 25.86
C HIS A 162 -8.60 -8.51 24.44
N GLU A 163 -9.61 -7.73 24.03
CA GLU A 163 -10.18 -7.81 22.68
C GLU A 163 -9.17 -7.36 21.60
N ARG A 164 -8.39 -6.31 21.89
CA ARG A 164 -7.29 -5.86 21.02
C ARG A 164 -6.25 -6.96 20.83
N LEU A 165 -5.79 -7.58 21.92
CA LEU A 165 -4.82 -8.68 21.87
C LEU A 165 -5.38 -9.89 21.11
N ALA A 166 -6.64 -10.25 21.36
CA ALA A 166 -7.32 -11.33 20.63
C ALA A 166 -7.35 -11.06 19.11
N GLU A 167 -7.56 -9.82 18.69
CA GLU A 167 -7.51 -9.45 17.28
C GLU A 167 -6.08 -9.51 16.70
N ASP A 168 -5.07 -9.10 17.46
CA ASP A 168 -3.68 -9.24 17.03
C ASP A 168 -3.24 -10.71 16.91
N VAL A 169 -3.75 -11.61 17.76
CA VAL A 169 -3.57 -13.06 17.59
C VAL A 169 -4.21 -13.54 16.28
N ARG A 170 -5.39 -13.04 15.91
CA ARG A 170 -6.02 -13.37 14.61
C ARG A 170 -5.18 -12.86 13.44
N LYS A 171 -4.63 -11.64 13.53
CA LYS A 171 -3.73 -11.10 12.50
C LYS A 171 -2.45 -11.92 12.40
N LEU A 172 -1.87 -12.33 13.52
CA LEU A 172 -0.70 -13.21 13.55
C LEU A 172 -1.02 -14.54 12.84
N TYR A 173 -2.16 -15.16 13.13
CA TYR A 173 -2.61 -16.37 12.43
C TYR A 173 -2.75 -16.15 10.92
N VAL A 174 -3.38 -15.04 10.49
CA VAL A 174 -3.47 -14.70 9.06
C VAL A 174 -2.07 -14.58 8.47
N ALA A 175 -1.17 -13.84 9.10
CA ALA A 175 0.19 -13.60 8.62
C ALA A 175 1.01 -14.89 8.48
N LEU A 176 0.99 -15.76 9.50
CA LEU A 176 1.73 -17.03 9.50
C LEU A 176 1.22 -18.02 8.45
N THR A 177 -0.08 -17.95 8.09
CA THR A 177 -0.72 -18.84 7.12
C THR A 177 -0.67 -18.34 5.68
N ARG A 178 0.07 -17.25 5.38
CA ARG A 178 0.21 -16.73 4.01
C ARG A 178 1.27 -17.47 3.19
N ALA A 179 2.27 -18.07 3.82
CA ALA A 179 3.38 -18.71 3.12
C ALA A 179 3.02 -20.12 2.62
N GLN A 180 3.55 -20.48 1.45
CA GLN A 180 3.49 -21.84 0.92
C GLN A 180 4.69 -22.68 1.37
N TYR A 181 5.89 -22.08 1.41
CA TYR A 181 7.13 -22.79 1.72
C TYR A 181 7.74 -22.38 3.05
N ALA A 182 7.91 -21.08 3.30
CA ALA A 182 8.55 -20.60 4.52
C ALA A 182 8.05 -19.22 4.95
N THR A 183 7.92 -19.05 6.27
CA THR A 183 7.65 -17.75 6.91
C THR A 183 8.85 -17.38 7.77
N TYR A 184 9.39 -16.19 7.53
CA TYR A 184 10.45 -15.59 8.32
C TYR A 184 9.83 -14.61 9.31
N VAL A 185 10.01 -14.88 10.60
CA VAL A 185 9.49 -14.06 11.69
C VAL A 185 10.68 -13.39 12.36
N ASP A 186 10.70 -12.05 12.35
CA ASP A 186 11.73 -11.31 13.06
C ASP A 186 11.29 -11.03 14.50
N ILE A 187 12.22 -11.24 15.42
CA ILE A 187 12.02 -11.05 16.85
C ILE A 187 13.14 -10.15 17.34
N ALA A 188 12.77 -8.93 17.71
CA ALA A 188 13.67 -7.90 18.20
C ALA A 188 13.15 -7.34 19.52
N PRO A 189 14.01 -6.72 20.36
CA PRO A 189 13.63 -6.18 21.66
C PRO A 189 12.80 -4.89 21.52
N PHE A 190 11.58 -5.02 20.99
CA PHE A 190 10.62 -3.93 20.90
C PHE A 190 10.18 -3.49 22.30
N PRO A 191 9.96 -2.18 22.55
CA PRO A 191 9.62 -1.70 23.89
C PRO A 191 8.32 -2.29 24.45
N GLN A 192 7.41 -2.73 23.57
CA GLN A 192 6.13 -3.33 23.92
C GLN A 192 6.06 -4.84 23.62
N TRP A 193 7.21 -5.52 23.46
CA TRP A 193 7.30 -6.96 23.15
C TRP A 193 6.35 -7.84 23.98
N SER A 194 6.35 -7.67 25.30
CA SER A 194 5.54 -8.49 26.23
C SER A 194 4.03 -8.37 26.04
N GLN A 195 3.57 -7.37 25.29
CA GLN A 195 2.16 -7.11 24.98
C GLN A 195 1.80 -7.51 23.54
N SER A 196 2.75 -8.10 22.80
CA SER A 196 2.54 -8.60 21.45
C SER A 196 1.84 -9.96 21.47
N ALA A 197 1.06 -10.23 20.42
CA ALA A 197 0.43 -11.53 20.23
C ALA A 197 1.47 -12.67 20.17
N LEU A 198 2.66 -12.41 19.62
CA LEU A 198 3.72 -13.40 19.52
C LEU A 198 4.30 -13.74 20.90
N ALA A 199 4.56 -12.75 21.75
CA ALA A 199 5.02 -12.97 23.11
C ALA A 199 4.00 -13.76 23.94
N THR A 200 2.72 -13.40 23.86
CA THR A 200 1.65 -14.13 24.56
C THR A 200 1.59 -15.61 24.19
N LEU A 201 1.84 -15.96 22.92
CA LEU A 201 1.81 -17.36 22.47
C LEU A 201 3.10 -18.13 22.81
N LEU A 202 4.27 -17.48 22.76
CA LEU A 202 5.56 -18.13 23.00
C LEU A 202 5.89 -18.28 24.49
N VAL A 203 5.55 -17.27 25.28
CA VAL A 203 5.90 -17.17 26.71
C VAL A 203 4.72 -17.57 27.60
N GLY A 204 3.49 -17.43 27.11
CA GLY A 204 2.30 -17.59 27.95
C GLY A 204 2.24 -16.53 29.05
N ASP A 205 1.78 -16.92 30.24
CA ASP A 205 1.73 -16.05 31.43
C ASP A 205 3.06 -16.05 32.22
N ASP A 206 4.09 -16.77 31.77
CA ASP A 206 5.36 -16.88 32.50
C ASP A 206 6.19 -15.60 32.37
N ALA A 207 6.15 -14.77 33.41
CA ALA A 207 6.76 -13.44 33.47
C ALA A 207 8.31 -13.42 33.47
N GLU A 208 8.99 -14.56 33.29
CA GLU A 208 10.45 -14.66 33.37
C GLU A 208 11.15 -14.16 32.10
N LEU A 209 10.52 -14.27 30.93
CA LEU A 209 11.05 -13.74 29.67
C LEU A 209 10.63 -12.26 29.49
N LYS A 210 11.25 -11.36 30.24
CA LYS A 210 11.01 -9.90 30.18
C LYS A 210 11.54 -9.22 28.90
N GLY A 211 11.99 -10.00 27.92
CA GLY A 211 12.57 -9.52 26.68
C GLY A 211 12.68 -10.65 25.66
N THR A 212 13.56 -10.46 24.68
CA THR A 212 13.83 -11.47 23.64
C THR A 212 14.93 -12.46 24.02
N ASP A 213 15.60 -12.22 25.16
CA ASP A 213 16.65 -13.09 25.69
C ASP A 213 16.05 -14.45 26.06
N GLY A 214 16.67 -15.54 25.61
CA GLY A 214 16.19 -16.91 25.85
C GLY A 214 15.20 -17.44 24.80
N ILE A 215 14.72 -16.62 23.85
CA ILE A 215 13.86 -17.13 22.76
C ILE A 215 14.60 -18.11 21.86
N ALA A 216 15.90 -17.87 21.61
CA ALA A 216 16.74 -18.79 20.85
C ALA A 216 16.94 -20.15 21.55
N ASP A 217 16.72 -20.21 22.87
CA ASP A 217 16.85 -21.43 23.67
C ASP A 217 15.55 -22.26 23.67
N LEU A 218 14.43 -21.70 23.19
CA LEU A 218 13.17 -22.40 23.04
C LEU A 218 13.30 -23.49 21.96
N HIS A 219 13.20 -24.75 22.38
CA HIS A 219 13.18 -25.88 21.45
C HIS A 219 11.74 -26.15 20.99
N ILE A 220 11.39 -25.57 19.84
CA ILE A 220 10.09 -25.81 19.19
C ILE A 220 10.35 -26.60 17.91
N GLU A 221 9.76 -27.79 17.82
CA GLU A 221 9.90 -28.66 16.64
C GLU A 221 9.43 -27.94 15.37
N GLY A 222 10.28 -27.95 14.33
CA GLY A 222 9.98 -27.31 13.05
C GLY A 222 10.32 -25.81 12.95
N LEU A 223 10.74 -25.16 14.04
CA LEU A 223 11.28 -23.81 14.00
C LEU A 223 12.81 -23.82 13.97
N VAL A 224 13.38 -22.97 13.12
CA VAL A 224 14.83 -22.76 13.03
C VAL A 224 15.11 -21.32 13.47
N PHE A 225 15.87 -21.18 14.56
CA PHE A 225 16.31 -19.88 15.04
C PHE A 225 17.66 -19.53 14.42
N ALA A 226 17.74 -18.32 13.87
CA ALA A 226 18.98 -17.76 13.36
C ALA A 226 19.15 -16.35 13.94
N THR A 227 20.28 -16.12 14.62
CA THR A 227 20.63 -14.77 15.06
C THR A 227 21.22 -14.01 13.88
N VAL A 228 20.53 -12.93 13.48
CA VAL A 228 21.00 -12.06 12.41
C VAL A 228 21.68 -10.84 13.03
N THR A 229 22.95 -10.62 12.71
CA THR A 229 23.65 -9.36 13.03
C THR A 229 23.48 -8.38 11.89
N ASN A 230 23.14 -7.13 12.20
CA ASN A 230 22.95 -6.08 11.19
C ASN A 230 24.30 -5.51 10.71
N ASP A 231 25.16 -6.38 10.18
CA ASP A 231 26.51 -6.05 9.67
C ASP A 231 26.57 -6.07 8.14
N HIS A 232 25.43 -5.86 7.50
CA HIS A 232 25.36 -5.81 6.03
C HIS A 232 25.61 -4.39 5.54
N ALA A 233 26.59 -4.23 4.65
CA ALA A 233 26.68 -3.04 3.82
C ALA A 233 25.32 -2.85 3.10
N LYS A 234 24.75 -1.64 3.11
CA LYS A 234 23.50 -1.35 2.41
C LYS A 234 23.65 -1.72 0.94
N THR A 235 23.07 -2.83 0.52
CA THR A 235 23.01 -3.22 -0.88
C THR A 235 21.76 -2.61 -1.49
N THR A 236 21.94 -1.72 -2.47
CA THR A 236 20.84 -1.27 -3.31
C THR A 236 20.54 -2.37 -4.32
N TYR A 237 19.30 -2.86 -4.35
CA TYR A 237 18.86 -3.75 -5.42
C TYR A 237 19.12 -3.07 -6.77
N GLN A 238 19.90 -3.73 -7.62
CA GLN A 238 20.04 -3.37 -9.02
C GLN A 238 19.26 -4.42 -9.80
N GLN A 239 18.21 -3.99 -10.50
CA GLN A 239 17.52 -4.88 -11.43
C GLN A 239 18.56 -5.45 -12.38
N ALA A 240 18.56 -6.77 -12.56
CA ALA A 240 19.37 -7.37 -13.60
C ALA A 240 19.01 -6.62 -14.90
N GLN A 241 19.99 -6.03 -15.58
CA GLN A 241 19.74 -5.38 -16.86
C GLN A 241 19.17 -6.46 -17.79
N ALA A 242 17.84 -6.53 -17.90
CA ALA A 242 17.21 -7.21 -19.00
C ALA A 242 17.82 -6.54 -20.23
N GLU A 243 18.44 -7.33 -21.11
CA GLU A 243 18.89 -6.84 -22.40
C GLU A 243 17.68 -6.16 -23.03
N ARG A 244 17.62 -4.82 -22.96
CA ARG A 244 16.55 -4.03 -23.55
C ARG A 244 16.71 -4.21 -25.05
N SER A 245 16.10 -5.26 -25.58
CA SER A 245 15.93 -5.43 -27.02
C SER A 245 15.26 -4.15 -27.50
N ALA A 246 15.96 -3.41 -28.37
CA ALA A 246 15.49 -2.12 -28.85
C ALA A 246 14.03 -2.27 -29.31
N ALA A 247 13.11 -1.58 -28.63
CA ALA A 247 11.70 -1.63 -28.99
C ALA A 247 11.58 -1.21 -30.47
N GLN A 248 11.21 -2.15 -31.33
CA GLN A 248 10.96 -1.84 -32.72
C GLN A 248 9.64 -1.09 -32.80
N VAL A 249 9.69 0.12 -33.36
CA VAL A 249 8.49 0.91 -33.66
C VAL A 249 7.70 0.17 -34.73
N CYS A 250 6.59 -0.43 -34.35
CA CYS A 250 5.63 -1.01 -35.29
C CYS A 250 4.79 0.11 -35.90
N THR A 251 4.85 0.27 -37.22
CA THR A 251 3.97 1.19 -37.95
C THR A 251 2.58 0.56 -38.12
N PHE A 252 1.54 1.31 -37.76
CA PHE A 252 0.17 0.88 -37.99
C PHE A 252 -0.11 0.78 -39.50
N PRO A 253 -0.63 -0.35 -40.03
CA PRO A 253 -0.93 -0.47 -41.45
C PRO A 253 -2.02 0.54 -41.86
N ALA A 254 -1.80 1.26 -42.97
CA ALA A 254 -2.73 2.29 -43.47
C ALA A 254 -4.13 1.76 -43.80
N GLU A 255 -4.26 0.45 -44.01
CA GLU A 255 -5.50 -0.24 -44.36
C GLU A 255 -6.37 -0.60 -43.15
N ARG A 256 -5.82 -0.53 -41.91
CA ARG A 256 -6.61 -0.70 -40.68
C ARG A 256 -7.02 0.67 -40.18
N GLN A 257 -8.32 0.98 -40.24
CA GLN A 257 -8.91 2.07 -39.48
C GLN A 257 -9.50 1.48 -38.19
N LEU A 258 -9.12 2.04 -37.05
CA LEU A 258 -9.72 1.68 -35.76
C LEU A 258 -11.13 2.28 -35.69
N GLU A 259 -12.12 1.61 -36.28
CA GLU A 259 -13.50 2.12 -36.36
C GLU A 259 -14.18 2.20 -34.98
N ARG A 260 -13.73 1.42 -34.00
CA ARG A 260 -14.15 1.47 -32.60
C ARG A 260 -12.94 1.21 -31.72
N TRP A 261 -12.29 2.27 -31.27
CA TRP A 261 -11.31 2.16 -30.21
C TRP A 261 -12.08 2.03 -28.88
N TRP A 262 -11.96 0.87 -28.24
CA TRP A 262 -12.25 0.73 -26.83
C TRP A 262 -10.91 0.72 -26.12
N LEU A 263 -10.65 1.75 -25.33
CA LEU A 263 -9.54 1.75 -24.38
C LEU A 263 -9.99 0.82 -23.25
N ALA A 264 -9.47 -0.41 -23.24
CA ALA A 264 -9.44 -1.19 -22.02
C ALA A 264 -8.68 -0.33 -20.99
N SER A 265 -9.26 -0.13 -19.81
CA SER A 265 -8.64 0.76 -18.84
C SER A 265 -7.23 0.28 -18.52
N TYR A 266 -6.30 1.20 -18.26
CA TYR A 266 -4.94 0.85 -17.88
C TYR A 266 -4.87 0.28 -16.45
N SER A 267 -5.99 -0.16 -15.89
CA SER A 267 -6.20 -0.49 -14.48
C SER A 267 -6.39 -2.00 -14.23
N ALA A 268 -5.71 -2.85 -15.00
CA ALA A 268 -5.68 -4.30 -14.75
C ALA A 268 -4.77 -4.65 -13.57
#